data_AF-A0A8B6DRD9-F1
#
_entry.id   AF-A0A8B6DRD9-F1
#
_cell.length_a   1.000
_cell.length_b   1.000
_cell.length_c   1.000
_cell.angle_alpha   90.00
_cell.angle_beta   90.00
_cell.angle_gamma   90.00
#
_symmetry.space_group_name_H-M   'P 1'
#
loop_
_entity.id
_entity.type
_entity.pdbx_description
1 polymer ?
#
loop_
_entity_poly.entity_id
_entity_poly.type
_entity_poly.pdbx_seq_one_letter_code
_entity_poly.pdbx_strand_id
1 'polypeptide(L)'
;MSKSFSTNFQVSSAGLTVGINDNSDLELGWALKEERKNKRFNVNQKEYLTEKFNKGLKTGRKEDPFLVSEEMLTDRKEDGNRRFSYDEILSIQQITSFFSRMSRKNKSFDDSVDASREETINNYQERTNCR
;
A
#
# COMPACT_ATOMS: atom_id res chain seq x y z
N MET A 1 24.17 -34.06 31.98
CA MET A 1 23.37 -32.88 32.37
C MET A 1 24.17 -32.04 33.35
N SER A 2 24.56 -30.84 32.96
CA SER A 2 24.94 -29.74 33.86
C SER A 2 25.23 -28.48 33.02
N LYS A 3 24.30 -27.52 33.01
CA LYS A 3 24.59 -26.16 32.54
C LYS A 3 24.87 -25.33 33.78
N SER A 4 26.12 -25.00 34.02
CA SER A 4 26.52 -24.06 35.06
C SER A 4 26.79 -22.72 34.37
N PHE A 5 25.89 -21.76 34.53
CA PHE A 5 26.16 -20.36 34.19
C PHE A 5 26.38 -19.59 35.49
N SER A 6 27.63 -19.18 35.69
CA SER A 6 28.05 -18.34 36.81
C SER A 6 27.40 -16.96 36.67
N THR A 7 26.63 -16.52 37.66
CA THR A 7 26.10 -15.16 37.73
C THR A 7 26.98 -14.35 38.66
N ASN A 8 27.76 -13.43 38.11
CA ASN A 8 28.42 -12.39 38.87
C ASN A 8 28.16 -11.07 38.15
N PHE A 9 27.17 -10.32 38.65
CA PHE A 9 26.97 -8.94 38.24
C PHE A 9 26.81 -8.09 39.49
N GLN A 10 27.89 -7.44 39.90
CA GLN A 10 27.87 -6.43 40.96
C GLN A 10 27.32 -5.12 40.37
N VAL A 11 26.12 -4.73 40.78
CA VAL A 11 25.61 -3.37 40.54
C VAL A 11 25.99 -2.52 41.75
N SER A 12 26.94 -1.60 41.58
CA SER A 12 27.23 -0.57 42.56
C SER A 12 26.25 0.59 42.38
N SER A 13 25.34 0.79 43.34
CA SER A 13 24.45 1.96 43.39
C SER A 13 25.14 3.12 44.10
N ALA A 14 25.71 4.05 43.35
CA ALA A 14 26.07 5.37 43.84
C ALA A 14 25.18 6.38 43.11
N GLY A 15 24.16 6.86 43.82
CA GLY A 15 23.29 7.92 43.33
C GLY A 15 23.99 9.27 43.29
N LEU A 16 23.61 10.12 42.34
CA LEU A 16 23.74 11.57 42.40
C LEU A 16 22.64 12.20 41.55
N THR A 17 21.94 13.14 42.17
CA THR A 17 20.90 14.02 41.62
C THR A 17 21.53 15.11 40.77
N VAL A 18 20.85 15.55 39.70
CA VAL A 18 20.55 16.96 39.32
C VAL A 18 19.99 16.99 37.90
N GLY A 19 18.91 17.75 37.73
CA GLY A 19 18.10 17.77 36.52
C GLY A 19 18.81 18.31 35.29
N ILE A 20 18.57 17.62 34.19
CA ILE A 20 18.61 18.16 32.83
C ILE A 20 17.27 17.77 32.22
N ASN A 21 16.58 18.75 31.63
CA ASN A 21 15.36 18.55 30.84
C ASN A 21 15.74 17.82 29.56
N ASP A 22 15.97 16.52 29.67
CA ASP A 22 16.14 15.66 28.53
C ASP A 22 14.73 15.18 28.16
N ASN A 23 14.30 15.49 26.93
CA ASN A 23 13.38 14.59 26.22
C ASN A 23 14.13 13.28 26.01
N SER A 24 14.37 12.57 27.12
CA SER A 24 14.85 11.22 27.10
C SER A 24 13.68 10.42 26.59
N ASP A 25 13.77 9.98 25.33
CA ASP A 25 13.21 8.69 24.94
C ASP A 25 13.79 7.67 25.94
N LEU A 26 13.13 7.58 27.11
CA LEU A 26 13.33 6.50 28.06
C LEU A 26 13.21 5.25 27.20
N GLU A 27 14.23 4.40 27.25
CA GLU A 27 14.31 3.17 26.47
C GLU A 27 13.09 2.30 26.85
N LEU A 28 12.00 2.54 26.13
CA LEU A 28 10.68 1.98 26.33
C LEU A 28 10.87 0.48 26.09
N GLY A 29 10.78 -0.30 27.17
CA GLY A 29 11.24 -1.69 27.21
C GLY A 29 10.65 -2.61 26.13
N TRP A 30 11.21 -3.82 26.00
CA TRP A 30 10.94 -4.86 25.00
C TRP A 30 9.47 -5.28 24.77
N ALA A 31 8.52 -4.79 25.58
CA ALA A 31 7.11 -5.15 25.53
C ALA A 31 6.20 -4.05 24.97
N LEU A 32 6.75 -2.92 24.53
CA LEU A 32 5.92 -1.82 24.02
C LEU A 32 5.62 -1.98 22.54
N LYS A 33 4.35 -1.78 22.19
CA LYS A 33 3.85 -1.93 20.83
C LYS A 33 4.25 -0.69 20.03
N GLU A 34 5.09 -0.89 19.02
CA GLU A 34 5.38 0.15 18.05
C GLU A 34 4.09 0.67 17.40
N GLU A 35 3.97 1.99 17.33
CA GLU A 35 2.87 2.62 16.62
C GLU A 35 2.98 2.33 15.12
N ARG A 36 1.98 1.64 14.57
CA ARG A 36 1.93 1.37 13.12
C ARG A 36 1.61 2.65 12.39
N LYS A 37 2.61 3.26 11.75
CA LYS A 37 2.43 4.41 10.87
C LYS A 37 1.76 3.97 9.57
N ASN A 38 0.56 4.47 9.30
CA ASN A 38 -0.11 4.26 8.01
C ASN A 38 0.45 5.25 6.98
N LYS A 39 1.34 4.77 6.11
CA LYS A 39 1.91 5.58 5.02
C LYS A 39 0.96 5.58 3.83
N ARG A 40 0.51 6.76 3.43
CA ARG A 40 -0.26 6.96 2.19
C ARG A 40 0.64 6.75 0.98
N PHE A 41 0.06 6.24 -0.11
CA PHE A 41 0.80 6.10 -1.37
C PHE A 41 1.12 7.45 -1.98
N ASN A 42 2.36 7.60 -2.44
CA ASN A 42 2.86 8.75 -3.16
C ASN A 42 2.17 8.87 -4.54
N VAL A 43 2.23 10.05 -5.14
CA VAL A 43 1.62 10.32 -6.45
C VAL A 43 2.26 9.42 -7.52
N ASN A 44 3.59 9.36 -7.58
CA ASN A 44 4.34 8.53 -8.54
C ASN A 44 3.96 7.04 -8.43
N GLN A 45 3.78 6.52 -7.20
CA GLN A 45 3.33 5.14 -6.98
C GLN A 45 1.93 4.90 -7.55
N LYS A 46 1.00 5.85 -7.32
CA LYS A 46 -0.38 5.74 -7.81
C LYS A 46 -0.44 5.81 -9.33
N GLU A 47 0.32 6.71 -9.94
CA GLU A 47 0.38 6.86 -11.40
C GLU A 47 0.90 5.57 -12.04
N TYR A 48 2.02 5.05 -11.54
CA TYR A 48 2.59 3.79 -12.01
C TYR A 48 1.60 2.62 -11.89
N LEU A 49 1.01 2.41 -10.71
CA LEU A 49 0.05 1.31 -10.53
C LEU A 49 -1.21 1.50 -11.38
N THR A 50 -1.63 2.73 -11.64
CA THR A 50 -2.79 3.01 -12.50
C THR A 50 -2.46 2.69 -13.95
N GLU A 51 -1.26 3.03 -14.42
CA GLU A 51 -0.77 2.68 -15.76
C GLU A 51 -0.75 1.16 -15.97
N LYS A 52 -0.15 0.43 -15.02
CA LYS A 52 -0.09 -1.04 -14.99
C LYS A 52 -1.48 -1.68 -14.99
N PHE A 53 -2.38 -1.16 -14.16
CA PHE A 53 -3.77 -1.62 -14.13
C PHE A 53 -4.48 -1.40 -15.47
N ASN A 54 -4.35 -0.22 -16.07
CA ASN A 54 -4.97 0.11 -17.36
C ASN A 54 -4.40 -0.71 -18.51
N LYS A 55 -3.11 -1.03 -18.49
CA LYS A 55 -2.50 -1.96 -19.43
C LYS A 55 -3.14 -3.34 -19.33
N GLY A 56 -3.36 -3.83 -18.12
CA GLY A 56 -4.08 -5.09 -17.89
C GLY A 56 -5.53 -5.07 -18.39
N LEU A 57 -6.23 -3.93 -18.28
CA LEU A 57 -7.56 -3.76 -18.88
C LEU A 57 -7.52 -3.84 -20.40
N LYS A 58 -6.58 -3.15 -21.05
CA LYS A 58 -6.43 -3.15 -22.51
C LYS A 58 -6.09 -4.53 -23.07
N THR A 59 -5.27 -5.30 -22.36
CA THR A 59 -4.89 -6.67 -22.75
C THR A 59 -5.94 -7.71 -22.33
N GLY A 60 -6.88 -7.36 -21.45
CA GLY A 60 -7.86 -8.29 -20.87
C GLY A 60 -7.28 -9.24 -19.82
N ARG A 61 -6.00 -9.11 -19.47
CA ARG A 61 -5.30 -9.93 -18.47
C ARG A 61 -4.72 -9.03 -17.39
N LYS A 62 -5.12 -9.26 -16.14
CA LYS A 62 -4.58 -8.53 -14.98
C LYS A 62 -3.07 -8.80 -14.85
N GLU A 63 -2.31 -7.74 -14.62
CA GLU A 63 -0.88 -7.88 -14.32
C GLU A 63 -0.70 -8.53 -12.94
N ASP A 64 0.33 -9.39 -12.85
CA ASP A 64 0.66 -10.11 -11.62
C ASP A 64 1.29 -9.15 -10.60
N PRO A 65 0.69 -8.97 -9.40
CA PRO A 65 1.24 -8.11 -8.36
C PRO A 65 2.71 -8.43 -7.98
N PHE A 66 3.12 -9.70 -8.09
CA PHE A 66 4.52 -10.08 -7.85
C PHE A 66 5.45 -9.44 -8.89
N LEU A 67 5.14 -9.63 -10.18
CA LEU A 67 5.92 -9.06 -11.27
C LEU A 67 5.93 -7.53 -11.23
N VAL A 68 4.81 -6.90 -10.87
CA VAL A 68 4.73 -5.45 -10.73
C VAL A 68 5.66 -4.96 -9.61
N SER A 69 5.80 -5.71 -8.50
CA SER A 69 6.71 -5.35 -7.41
C SER A 69 8.20 -5.46 -7.82
N GLU A 70 8.56 -6.51 -8.56
CA GLU A 70 9.91 -6.69 -9.12
C GLU A 70 10.22 -5.61 -10.17
N GLU A 71 9.23 -5.23 -10.95
CA GLU A 71 9.38 -4.15 -11.91
C GLU A 71 9.58 -2.80 -11.20
N MET A 72 8.88 -2.50 -10.10
CA MET A 72 9.15 -1.29 -9.31
C MET A 72 10.59 -1.22 -8.78
N LEU A 73 11.23 -2.35 -8.48
CA LEU A 73 12.63 -2.41 -8.04
C LEU A 73 13.61 -2.06 -9.15
N THR A 74 13.25 -2.37 -10.40
CA THR A 74 14.12 -2.23 -11.57
C THR A 74 13.76 -1.04 -12.45
N ASP A 75 12.61 -0.39 -12.22
CA ASP A 75 12.10 0.71 -13.03
C ASP A 75 13.02 1.94 -12.96
N ARG A 76 13.33 2.49 -14.13
CA ARG A 76 14.24 3.63 -14.29
C ARG A 76 13.56 4.71 -15.12
N LYS A 77 13.84 5.96 -14.75
CA LYS A 77 13.42 7.14 -15.53
C LYS A 77 14.30 7.26 -16.78
N GLU A 78 13.89 8.14 -17.69
CA GLU A 78 14.65 8.48 -18.91
C GLU A 78 16.07 9.00 -18.58
N ASP A 79 16.23 9.67 -17.44
CA ASP A 79 17.53 10.14 -16.92
C ASP A 79 18.47 9.01 -16.46
N GLY A 80 18.04 7.75 -16.53
CA GLY A 80 18.79 6.57 -16.06
C GLY A 80 18.75 6.34 -14.55
N ASN A 81 18.22 7.28 -13.78
CA ASN A 81 18.02 7.16 -12.34
C ASN A 81 16.84 6.23 -12.00
N ARG A 82 16.90 5.58 -10.82
CA ARG A 82 15.80 4.75 -10.31
C ARG A 82 14.52 5.59 -10.17
N ARG A 83 13.39 5.03 -10.61
CA ARG A 83 12.09 5.74 -10.51
C ARG A 83 11.60 5.88 -9.08
N PHE A 84 11.87 4.86 -8.25
CA PHE A 84 11.45 4.77 -6.86
C PHE A 84 12.66 4.60 -5.93
N SER A 85 12.59 5.23 -4.76
CA SER A 85 13.47 4.86 -3.64
C SER A 85 13.01 3.54 -3.01
N TYR A 86 13.90 2.86 -2.27
CA TYR A 86 13.58 1.59 -1.61
C TYR A 86 12.35 1.71 -0.68
N ASP A 87 12.24 2.81 0.07
CA ASP A 87 11.11 3.09 0.97
C ASP A 87 9.78 3.41 0.25
N GLU A 88 9.84 3.58 -1.07
CA GLU A 88 8.69 3.81 -1.94
C GLU A 88 8.28 2.56 -2.72
N ILE A 89 9.00 1.46 -2.58
CA ILE A 89 8.63 0.21 -3.25
C ILE A 89 7.50 -0.43 -2.45
N LEU A 90 6.46 -0.84 -3.17
CA LEU A 90 5.27 -1.42 -2.57
C LEU A 90 5.37 -2.94 -2.53
N SER A 91 4.90 -3.53 -1.43
CA SER A 91 4.82 -4.98 -1.32
C SER A 91 3.71 -5.55 -2.22
N ILE A 92 3.84 -6.83 -2.55
CA ILE A 92 2.85 -7.61 -3.32
C ILE A 92 1.45 -7.44 -2.73
N GLN A 93 1.32 -7.48 -1.39
CA GLN A 93 0.04 -7.33 -0.71
C GLN A 93 -0.55 -5.92 -0.87
N GLN A 94 0.28 -4.89 -0.83
CA GLN A 94 -0.13 -3.51 -1.05
C GLN A 94 -0.64 -3.29 -2.48
N ILE A 95 0.08 -3.83 -3.47
CA ILE A 95 -0.29 -3.77 -4.89
C ILE A 95 -1.58 -4.55 -5.14
N THR A 96 -1.70 -5.76 -4.61
CA THR A 96 -2.92 -6.58 -4.70
C THR A 96 -4.13 -5.84 -4.14
N SER A 97 -3.97 -5.24 -2.95
CA SER A 97 -5.02 -4.43 -2.31
C SER A 97 -5.40 -3.23 -3.17
N PHE A 98 -4.43 -2.57 -3.82
CA PHE A 98 -4.67 -1.46 -4.72
C PHE A 98 -5.46 -1.86 -5.96
N PHE A 99 -5.07 -2.94 -6.64
CA PHE A 99 -5.78 -3.45 -7.81
C PHE A 99 -7.20 -3.94 -7.48
N SER A 100 -7.39 -4.52 -6.29
CA SER A 100 -8.73 -4.90 -5.81
C SER A 100 -9.64 -3.67 -5.66
N ARG A 101 -9.14 -2.60 -5.03
CA ARG A 101 -9.87 -1.32 -4.92
C ARG A 101 -10.17 -0.70 -6.28
N MET A 102 -9.19 -0.70 -7.19
CA MET A 102 -9.36 -0.15 -8.54
C MET A 102 -10.42 -0.92 -9.34
N SER A 103 -10.41 -2.25 -9.25
CA SER A 103 -11.41 -3.11 -9.88
C SER A 103 -12.83 -2.80 -9.38
N ARG A 104 -13.01 -2.63 -8.07
CA ARG A 104 -14.31 -2.28 -7.47
C ARG A 104 -14.82 -0.93 -7.95
N LYS A 105 -13.94 0.08 -8.00
CA LYS A 105 -14.28 1.43 -8.46
C LYS A 105 -14.75 1.42 -9.92
N ASN A 106 -14.10 0.63 -10.78
CA ASN A 106 -14.49 0.51 -12.17
C ASN A 106 -15.81 -0.27 -12.33
N LYS A 107 -16.04 -1.32 -11.54
CA LYS A 107 -17.31 -2.04 -11.56
C LYS A 107 -18.49 -1.14 -11.15
N SER A 108 -18.35 -0.36 -10.09
CA SER A 108 -19.40 0.59 -9.69
C SER A 108 -19.67 1.67 -10.73
N PHE A 109 -18.68 2.02 -11.55
CA PHE A 109 -18.88 2.95 -12.66
C PHE A 109 -19.67 2.29 -13.79
N ASP A 110 -19.32 1.06 -14.18
CA ASP A 110 -20.03 0.29 -15.20
C ASP A 110 -21.49 0.00 -14.81
N ASP A 111 -21.73 -0.42 -13.56
CA ASP A 111 -23.08 -0.67 -13.03
C ASP A 111 -23.97 0.61 -13.07
N SER A 112 -23.38 1.81 -12.98
CA SER A 112 -24.11 3.08 -13.10
C SER A 112 -24.40 3.50 -14.55
N VAL A 113 -23.57 3.06 -15.49
CA VAL A 113 -23.72 3.33 -16.93
C VAL A 113 -24.72 2.35 -17.56
N ASP A 114 -24.75 1.10 -17.09
CA ASP A 114 -25.74 0.11 -17.54
C ASP A 114 -27.17 0.47 -17.12
N ALA A 115 -27.35 0.95 -15.89
CA ALA A 115 -28.65 1.43 -15.40
C ALA A 115 -29.24 2.57 -16.26
N SER A 116 -28.40 3.47 -16.76
CA SER A 116 -28.83 4.55 -17.65
C SER A 116 -29.03 4.08 -19.11
N ARG A 117 -28.31 3.04 -19.55
CA ARG A 117 -28.50 2.40 -20.86
C ARG A 117 -29.83 1.64 -20.93
N GLU A 118 -30.22 0.89 -19.89
CA GLU A 118 -31.52 0.21 -19.85
C GLU A 118 -32.70 1.21 -19.86
N GLU A 119 -32.56 2.35 -19.18
CA GLU A 119 -33.57 3.42 -19.19
C GLU A 119 -33.74 4.04 -20.59
N THR A 120 -32.64 4.19 -21.36
CA THR A 120 -32.72 4.68 -22.76
C THR A 120 -33.36 3.66 -23.72
N ILE A 121 -33.13 2.36 -23.51
CA ILE A 121 -33.70 1.30 -24.34
C ILE A 121 -35.22 1.20 -24.10
N ASN A 122 -35.65 1.22 -22.85
CA ASN A 122 -37.07 1.20 -22.48
C ASN A 122 -37.82 2.45 -22.99
N ASN A 123 -37.23 3.64 -22.87
CA ASN A 123 -37.82 4.89 -23.36
C ASN A 123 -37.96 4.89 -24.91
N TYR A 124 -37.02 4.28 -25.64
CA TYR A 124 -37.11 4.14 -27.09
C TYR A 124 -38.21 3.15 -27.49
N GLN A 125 -38.32 2.02 -26.79
CA GLN A 125 -39.37 1.03 -27.03
C GLN A 125 -40.77 1.57 -26.72
N GLU A 126 -40.94 2.36 -25.66
CA GLU A 126 -42.21 3.04 -25.34
C GLU A 126 -42.60 4.09 -26.40
N ARG A 127 -41.63 4.82 -26.96
CA ARG A 127 -41.90 5.77 -28.06
C ARG A 127 -42.26 5.08 -29.37
N THR A 128 -41.73 3.89 -29.62
CA THR A 128 -42.01 3.13 -30.85
C THR A 128 -43.29 2.29 -30.78
N ASN A 129 -43.85 2.06 -29.57
CA ASN A 129 -45.08 1.28 -29.37
C ASN A 129 -46.38 2.10 -29.51
N CYS A 130 -46.30 3.36 -29.96
CA CYS A 130 -47.49 4.11 -30.38
C CYS A 130 -47.82 3.80 -31.85
N ARG A 131 -48.48 2.65 -32.10
CA ARG A 131 -49.57 2.42 -33.07
C ARG A 131 -49.67 0.95 -33.50
#